data_AF-A4JGR5-F1
#
_entry.id   AF-A4JGR5-F1
#
_cell.length_a   1.000
_cell.length_b   1.000
_cell.length_c   1.000
_cell.angle_alpha   90.00
_cell.angle_beta   90.00
_cell.angle_gamma   90.00
#
_symmetry.space_group_name_H-M   'P 1'
#
loop_
_entity.id
_entity.type
_entity.pdbx_description
1 polymer ?
#
loop_
_entity_poly.entity_id
_entity_poly.type
_entity_poly.pdbx_seq_one_letter_code
_entity_poly.pdbx_strand_id
1 'polypeptide(L)'
;MQGRSGMLHLIIDSARFYIPSLPVPSILMELRETYMAVYCITAANHENPENHVASTFKLWLYGATTNTWAEQKSPATAKQVVELIENGHEVFTAKIGEKGIRKGAPVEVELRIAKNETNYPISEMPEF
;
A
#
# COMPACT_ATOMS: atom_id res chain seq x y z
N MET A 1 -29.13 -3.16 -30.53
CA MET A 1 -27.66 -3.28 -30.68
C MET A 1 -27.03 -2.69 -29.43
N GLN A 2 -26.53 -3.52 -28.53
CA GLN A 2 -25.77 -3.07 -27.35
C GLN A 2 -24.53 -3.95 -27.24
N GLY A 3 -23.38 -3.30 -27.41
CA GLY A 3 -22.07 -3.90 -27.37
C GLY A 3 -21.69 -4.32 -25.96
N ARG A 4 -21.11 -5.52 -25.89
CA ARG A 4 -20.46 -6.10 -24.70
C ARG A 4 -19.23 -5.28 -24.33
N SER A 5 -19.00 -5.08 -23.03
CA SER A 5 -17.68 -5.35 -22.47
C SER A 5 -17.84 -5.60 -20.97
N GLY A 6 -17.53 -6.83 -20.57
CA GLY A 6 -17.64 -7.30 -19.19
C GLY A 6 -16.55 -6.69 -18.31
N MET A 7 -16.89 -6.46 -17.05
CA MET A 7 -15.94 -6.11 -16.01
C MET A 7 -15.98 -7.21 -14.95
N LEU A 8 -14.84 -7.88 -14.77
CA LEU A 8 -14.64 -8.94 -13.79
C LEU A 8 -14.82 -8.38 -12.38
N HIS A 9 -15.71 -9.00 -11.61
CA HIS A 9 -15.73 -8.92 -10.16
C HIS A 9 -14.66 -9.88 -9.62
N LEU A 10 -13.74 -9.37 -8.81
CA LEU A 10 -12.88 -10.22 -7.99
C LEU A 10 -13.59 -10.41 -6.63
N ILE A 11 -14.12 -11.60 -6.40
CA ILE A 11 -14.67 -12.04 -5.11
C ILE A 11 -13.55 -12.76 -4.38
N ILE A 12 -13.19 -12.31 -3.18
CA ILE A 12 -12.25 -13.02 -2.30
C ILE A 12 -13.10 -13.82 -1.31
N ASP A 13 -13.19 -15.13 -1.56
CA ASP A 13 -13.91 -16.07 -0.72
C ASP A 13 -12.98 -16.62 0.38
N SER A 14 -13.41 -16.52 1.63
CA SER A 14 -12.67 -16.94 2.81
C SER A 14 -12.90 -18.44 3.07
N ALA A 15 -11.99 -19.29 2.60
CA ALA A 15 -11.96 -20.70 2.97
C ALA A 15 -10.97 -20.95 4.13
N ARG A 16 -11.49 -21.31 5.30
CA ARG A 16 -10.71 -21.84 6.43
C ARG A 16 -10.32 -23.30 6.13
N PHE A 17 -9.02 -23.58 6.00
CA PHE A 17 -8.49 -24.94 6.04
C PHE A 17 -7.94 -25.25 7.43
N TYR A 18 -8.41 -26.36 8.01
CA TYR A 18 -7.93 -26.97 9.24
C TYR A 18 -6.72 -27.87 8.91
N ILE A 19 -5.57 -27.62 9.52
CA ILE A 19 -4.35 -28.46 9.40
C ILE A 19 -4.08 -29.08 10.78
N PRO A 20 -3.91 -30.42 10.90
CA PRO A 20 -3.61 -31.05 12.18
C PRO A 20 -2.20 -30.70 12.66
N SER A 21 -2.09 -30.43 13.97
CA SER A 21 -0.87 -30.06 14.66
C SER A 21 0.16 -31.19 14.65
N LEU A 22 1.24 -31.01 13.90
CA LEU A 22 2.49 -31.75 14.10
C LEU A 22 3.40 -30.94 15.04
N PRO A 23 4.20 -31.59 15.92
CA PRO A 23 5.09 -30.87 16.82
C PRO A 23 6.18 -30.18 16.01
N VAL A 24 6.14 -28.85 16.00
CA VAL A 24 7.15 -28.01 15.34
C VAL A 24 8.44 -28.07 16.15
N PRO A 25 9.60 -28.42 15.55
CA PRO A 25 10.88 -28.32 16.24
C PRO A 25 11.16 -26.84 16.57
N SER A 26 11.50 -26.57 17.83
CA SER A 26 11.66 -25.26 18.48
C SER A 26 12.81 -24.37 17.95
N ILE A 27 13.18 -24.47 16.67
CA ILE A 27 14.30 -23.75 16.04
C ILE A 27 13.85 -22.89 14.84
N LEU A 28 12.56 -22.85 14.52
CA LEU A 28 11.99 -21.95 13.48
C LEU A 28 10.97 -20.96 14.06
N MET A 29 11.28 -20.44 15.24
CA MET A 29 10.65 -19.24 15.80
C MET A 29 11.68 -18.09 15.79
N GLU A 30 12.50 -18.01 14.73
CA GLU A 30 13.15 -16.76 14.36
C GLU A 30 12.06 -15.78 13.95
N LEU A 31 11.63 -14.99 14.94
CA LEU A 31 11.31 -13.58 14.82
C LEU A 31 10.87 -13.16 13.41
N ARG A 32 9.61 -13.44 13.07
CA ARG A 32 8.84 -12.45 12.32
C ARG A 32 8.52 -11.29 13.26
N GLU A 33 9.57 -10.63 13.77
CA GLU A 33 9.47 -9.20 13.89
C GLU A 33 9.23 -8.74 12.46
N THR A 34 7.98 -8.41 12.14
CA THR A 34 7.71 -7.49 11.03
C THR A 34 8.43 -6.22 11.40
N TYR A 35 9.72 -6.17 11.08
CA TYR A 35 10.57 -5.01 11.30
C TYR A 35 9.88 -3.90 10.53
N MET A 36 9.44 -2.86 11.24
CA MET A 36 8.79 -1.71 10.61
C MET A 36 9.82 -1.05 9.71
N ALA A 37 9.78 -1.40 8.42
CA ALA A 37 10.65 -0.83 7.42
C ALA A 37 10.20 0.59 7.11
N VAL A 38 11.16 1.45 6.78
CA VAL A 38 10.92 2.86 6.46
C VAL A 38 11.11 3.06 4.97
N TYR A 39 10.07 3.57 4.32
CA TYR A 39 10.06 3.89 2.90
C TYR A 39 9.88 5.38 2.67
N CYS A 40 10.31 5.87 1.50
CA CYS A 40 9.93 7.20 1.06
C CYS A 40 9.64 7.30 -0.44
N ILE A 41 8.71 8.18 -0.78
CA ILE A 41 8.29 8.53 -2.14
C ILE A 41 8.94 9.86 -2.53
N THR A 42 9.71 9.88 -3.61
CA THR A 42 10.41 11.11 -4.07
C THR A 42 9.83 11.70 -5.35
N ALA A 43 9.01 10.93 -6.07
CA ALA A 43 8.35 11.39 -7.29
C ALA A 43 7.07 10.58 -7.51
N ALA A 44 6.10 11.20 -8.18
CA ALA A 44 4.90 10.55 -8.68
C ALA A 44 4.80 10.84 -10.19
N ASN A 45 4.40 9.84 -10.96
CA ASN A 45 4.06 9.97 -12.36
C ASN A 45 2.57 9.69 -12.53
N HIS A 46 1.87 10.58 -13.23
CA HIS A 46 0.47 10.43 -13.56
C HIS A 46 0.36 10.03 -15.03
N GLU A 47 0.44 8.73 -15.32
CA GLU A 47 0.41 8.24 -16.71
C GLU A 47 -0.97 8.41 -17.37
N ASN A 48 -2.01 8.72 -16.61
CA ASN A 48 -3.33 9.05 -17.14
C ASN A 48 -3.99 10.19 -16.33
N PRO A 49 -4.20 11.38 -16.93
CA PRO A 49 -4.85 12.50 -16.26
C PRO A 49 -6.32 12.22 -15.92
N GLU A 50 -6.97 11.26 -16.58
CA GLU A 50 -8.37 10.87 -16.30
C GLU A 50 -8.50 9.72 -15.27
N ASN A 51 -7.38 9.10 -14.87
CA ASN A 51 -7.40 8.03 -13.89
C ASN A 51 -6.26 8.17 -12.87
N HIS A 52 -6.55 8.88 -11.79
CA HIS A 52 -5.60 9.09 -10.68
C HIS A 52 -5.12 7.78 -10.02
N VAL A 53 -5.83 6.66 -10.19
CA VAL A 53 -5.45 5.33 -9.67
C VAL A 53 -4.30 4.71 -10.47
N ALA A 54 -4.04 5.19 -11.70
CA ALA A 54 -2.93 4.77 -12.54
C ALA A 54 -1.60 5.47 -12.20
N SER A 55 -1.54 6.20 -11.08
CA SER A 55 -0.31 6.87 -10.66
C SER A 55 0.76 5.87 -10.23
N THR A 56 2.00 6.10 -10.65
CA THR A 56 3.16 5.33 -10.23
C THR A 56 4.12 6.21 -9.43
N PHE A 57 4.86 5.61 -8.50
CA PHE A 57 5.63 6.31 -7.48
C PHE A 57 7.07 5.81 -7.47
N LYS A 58 8.03 6.75 -7.41
CA LYS A 58 9.44 6.42 -7.19
C LYS A 58 9.68 6.19 -5.69
N LEU A 59 9.87 4.93 -5.33
CA LEU A 59 9.96 4.45 -3.95
C LEU A 59 11.40 4.12 -3.55
N TRP A 60 11.76 4.42 -2.31
CA TRP A 60 13.06 4.10 -1.71
C TRP A 60 12.85 3.36 -0.39
N LEU A 61 13.75 2.43 -0.07
CA LEU A 61 13.80 1.72 1.21
C LEU A 61 15.00 2.21 2.01
N TYR A 62 14.81 2.45 3.31
CA TYR A 62 15.88 2.78 4.22
C TYR A 62 16.56 1.52 4.76
N GLY A 63 17.85 1.37 4.48
CA GLY A 63 18.68 0.34 5.11
C GLY A 63 19.17 0.82 6.47
N ALA A 64 18.55 0.38 7.57
CA ALA A 64 18.94 0.80 8.92
C ALA A 64 20.41 0.42 9.26
N THR A 65 20.89 -0.70 8.73
CA THR A 65 22.26 -1.19 8.93
C THR A 65 23.29 -0.37 8.14
N THR A 66 22.94 0.05 6.92
CA THR A 66 23.83 0.81 6.03
C THR A 66 23.66 2.32 6.18
N ASN A 67 22.60 2.77 6.85
CA ASN A 67 22.20 4.16 6.99
C ASN A 67 22.06 4.86 5.61
N THR A 68 21.56 4.12 4.62
CA THR A 68 21.42 4.58 3.22
C THR A 68 20.05 4.27 2.64
N TRP A 69 19.68 5.04 1.61
CA TRP A 69 18.47 4.82 0.84
C TRP A 69 18.77 3.98 -0.40
N ALA A 70 17.98 2.94 -0.63
CA ALA A 70 18.04 2.11 -1.82
C ALA A 70 16.78 2.31 -2.68
N GLU A 71 16.97 2.74 -3.93
CA GLU A 71 15.88 2.88 -4.90
C GLU A 71 15.29 1.50 -5.20
N GLN A 72 13.96 1.41 -5.17
CA GLN A 72 13.25 0.21 -5.61
C GLN A 72 13.26 0.14 -7.14
N LYS A 73 13.61 -1.03 -7.69
CA LYS A 73 13.88 -1.21 -9.13
C LYS A 73 12.69 -0.88 -10.05
N SER A 74 11.46 -0.98 -9.54
CA SER A 74 10.25 -0.74 -10.30
C SER A 74 9.44 0.38 -9.64
N PRO A 75 8.81 1.28 -10.42
CA PRO A 75 7.86 2.24 -9.88
C PRO A 75 6.76 1.50 -9.11
N ALA A 76 6.48 1.97 -7.89
CA ALA A 76 5.42 1.42 -7.07
C ALA A 76 4.06 1.96 -7.52
N THR A 77 3.04 1.12 -7.51
CA THR A 77 1.65 1.53 -7.73
C THR A 77 1.02 2.04 -6.44
N ALA A 78 -0.11 2.75 -6.53
CA ALA A 78 -0.89 3.13 -5.34
C ALA A 78 -1.26 1.91 -4.47
N LYS A 79 -1.65 0.78 -5.09
CA LYS A 79 -1.94 -0.48 -4.38
C LYS A 79 -0.76 -0.96 -3.55
N GLN A 80 0.45 -0.96 -4.13
CA GLN A 80 1.65 -1.38 -3.40
C GLN A 80 1.97 -0.46 -2.22
N VAL A 81 1.74 0.86 -2.35
CA VAL A 81 1.92 1.81 -1.24
C VAL A 81 0.93 1.52 -0.11
N VAL A 82 -0.33 1.23 -0.43
CA VAL A 82 -1.36 0.83 0.55
C VAL A 82 -0.93 -0.45 1.27
N GLU A 83 -0.50 -1.48 0.52
CA GLU A 83 -0.03 -2.74 1.11
C GLU A 83 1.15 -2.53 2.07
N LEU A 84 2.07 -1.60 1.79
CA LEU A 84 3.16 -1.28 2.72
C LEU A 84 2.63 -0.70 4.05
N ILE A 85 1.68 0.23 3.97
CA ILE A 85 1.08 0.88 5.14
C ILE A 85 0.27 -0.15 5.95
N GLU A 86 -0.53 -0.99 5.29
CA GLU A 86 -1.31 -2.06 5.93
C GLU A 86 -0.43 -3.11 6.64
N ASN A 87 0.76 -3.37 6.09
CA ASN A 87 1.76 -4.24 6.72
C ASN A 87 2.54 -3.56 7.87
N GLY A 88 2.18 -2.33 8.24
CA GLY A 88 2.78 -1.60 9.36
C GLY A 88 4.11 -0.94 9.03
N HIS A 89 4.44 -0.74 7.76
CA HIS A 89 5.62 0.02 7.37
C HIS A 89 5.35 1.52 7.41
N GLU A 90 6.40 2.30 7.69
CA GLU A 90 6.30 3.76 7.61
C GLU A 90 6.58 4.21 6.18
N VAL A 91 5.69 5.04 5.62
CA VAL A 91 5.88 5.62 4.29
C VAL A 91 5.81 7.14 4.41
N PHE A 92 6.80 7.84 3.87
CA PHE A 92 6.85 9.30 3.87
C PHE A 92 7.03 9.85 2.46
N THR A 93 6.61 11.08 2.23
CA THR A 93 7.11 11.88 1.11
C THR A 93 8.55 12.28 1.37
N ALA A 94 9.32 12.54 0.32
CA ALA A 94 10.68 13.04 0.44
C ALA A 94 11.11 13.85 -0.78
N LYS A 95 12.15 14.67 -0.62
CA LYS A 95 12.79 15.40 -1.70
C LYS A 95 14.25 14.96 -1.86
N ILE A 96 14.66 14.68 -3.09
CA ILE A 96 16.07 14.45 -3.43
C ILE A 96 16.74 15.83 -3.52
N GLY A 97 17.79 16.03 -2.73
CA GLY A 97 18.66 17.20 -2.82
C GLY A 97 20.13 16.79 -2.99
N GLU A 98 21.01 17.79 -3.10
CA GLU A 98 22.46 17.57 -3.30
C GLU A 98 23.11 16.74 -2.19
N LYS A 99 22.59 16.84 -0.96
CA LYS A 99 23.09 16.15 0.23
C LYS A 99 22.37 14.83 0.53
N GLY A 100 21.52 14.36 -0.39
CA GLY A 100 20.74 13.13 -0.24
C GLY A 100 19.23 13.37 -0.10
N ILE A 101 18.53 12.39 0.46
CA ILE A 101 17.07 12.38 0.59
C ILE A 101 16.65 13.04 1.90
N ARG A 102 15.82 14.09 1.82
CA ARG A 102 15.20 14.75 2.96
C ARG A 102 13.74 14.31 3.12
N LYS A 103 13.43 13.69 4.26
CA LYS A 103 12.06 13.27 4.62
C LYS A 103 11.11 14.46 4.69
N GLY A 104 9.87 14.24 4.26
CA GLY A 104 8.73 15.14 4.30
C GLY A 104 7.62 14.60 5.20
N ALA A 105 6.37 14.83 4.80
CA ALA A 105 5.18 14.38 5.54
C ALA A 105 4.95 12.87 5.42
N PRO A 106 4.32 12.23 6.43
CA PRO A 106 3.85 10.85 6.32
C PRO A 106 2.82 10.70 5.19
N VAL A 107 2.76 9.51 4.61
CA VAL A 107 1.76 9.11 3.62
C VAL A 107 0.67 8.33 4.34
N GLU A 108 -0.58 8.71 4.09
CA GLU A 108 -1.76 8.11 4.70
C GLU A 108 -2.73 7.64 3.60
N VAL A 109 -3.60 6.68 3.95
CA VAL A 109 -4.64 6.16 3.06
C VAL A 109 -5.98 6.74 3.49
N GLU A 110 -6.62 7.51 2.60
CA GLU A 110 -7.97 8.04 2.81
C GLU A 110 -8.98 7.24 1.99
N LEU A 111 -10.01 6.70 2.64
CA LEU A 111 -11.16 6.12 1.95
C LEU A 111 -12.16 7.23 1.62
N ARG A 112 -12.37 7.48 0.33
CA ARG A 112 -13.37 8.44 -0.14
C ARG A 112 -14.53 7.72 -0.82
N ILE A 113 -15.74 7.92 -0.30
CA ILE A 113 -16.98 7.53 -0.96
C ILE A 113 -17.32 8.63 -1.96
N ALA A 114 -17.39 8.29 -3.26
CA ALA A 114 -17.77 9.25 -4.28
C ALA A 114 -19.20 9.77 -4.02
N LYS A 115 -19.40 11.09 -4.12
CA LYS A 115 -20.74 11.70 -4.04
C LYS A 115 -21.53 11.31 -5.29
N ASN A 116 -22.12 10.12 -5.27
CA ASN A 116 -23.01 9.65 -6.31
C ASN A 116 -24.42 10.12 -5.96
N GLU A 117 -24.71 11.41 -6.18
CA GLU A 117 -26.05 12.05 -6.04
C GLU A 117 -26.80 11.88 -4.71
N THR A 118 -26.24 11.13 -3.75
CA THR A 118 -26.86 10.76 -2.49
C THR A 118 -26.22 11.55 -1.36
N ASN A 119 -27.04 12.26 -0.60
CA ASN A 119 -26.66 13.05 0.57
C ASN A 119 -27.12 12.36 1.86
N TYR A 120 -26.87 11.05 1.99
CA TYR A 120 -27.08 10.40 3.29
C TYR A 120 -25.81 10.58 4.13
N PRO A 121 -25.91 11.17 5.33
CA PRO A 121 -24.76 11.27 6.23
C PRO A 121 -24.29 9.87 6.66
N ILE A 122 -22.98 9.71 6.85
CA ILE A 122 -22.37 8.42 7.27
C ILE A 122 -23.00 7.89 8.57
N SER A 123 -23.46 8.79 9.45
CA SER A 123 -24.18 8.42 10.69
C SER A 123 -25.51 7.71 10.46
N GLU A 124 -26.08 7.77 9.26
CA GLU A 124 -27.31 7.05 8.88
C GLU A 124 -27.02 5.68 8.26
N MET A 125 -25.74 5.30 8.08
CA MET A 125 -25.39 3.94 7.66
C MET A 125 -25.74 2.95 8.79
N PRO A 126 -26.34 1.80 8.49
CA PRO A 126 -26.69 0.82 9.51
C PRO A 126 -25.43 0.30 10.23
N GLU A 127 -25.55 0.12 11.53
CA GLU A 127 -24.53 -0.54 12.35
C GLU A 127 -24.43 -2.03 11.99
N PHE A 128 -23.23 -2.60 12.12
CA PHE A 128 -22.95 -4.02 11.89
C PHE A 128 -22.69 -4.78 13.19
#